data_AF-A0A0F7SD77-F1
#
_entry.id   AF-A0A0F7SD77-F1
#
_cell.length_a   1.000
_cell.length_b   1.000
_cell.length_c   1.000
_cell.angle_alpha   90.00
_cell.angle_beta   90.00
_cell.angle_gamma   90.00
#
_symmetry.space_group_name_H-M   'P 1'
#
loop_
_entity.id
_entity.type
_entity.pdbx_description
1 polymer ?
#
loop_
_entity_poly.entity_id
_entity_poly.type
_entity_poly.pdbx_seq_one_letter_code
_entity_poly.pdbx_strand_id
1 'polypeptide(L)'
;MSGKFTLPGSSATNCASDATRNQGCGVTSTTDGDFGVKYNSNGGGVHAMYWSESDGISTYFFPKGSVPKDISSGSPDPSNWGTPQAHWPATNCNMNNYFYNHVVVFTNTVCGDWAGSSAVWNNAINGQSQSCQAKTGQGSCSAYLSSNPDMSEAYWTINSLKIYQTSRRS
;
A
#
# COMPACT_ATOMS: atom_id res chain seq x y z
N MET A 1 8.45 -3.84 -12.57
CA MET A 1 8.14 -3.76 -11.13
C MET A 1 8.84 -4.89 -10.38
N SER A 2 9.08 -4.77 -9.07
CA SER A 2 9.76 -5.80 -8.25
C SER A 2 8.82 -6.61 -7.33
N GLY A 3 7.59 -6.16 -7.13
CA GLY A 3 6.58 -6.86 -6.35
C GLY A 3 5.98 -8.08 -7.06
N LYS A 4 5.13 -8.81 -6.35
CA LYS A 4 4.43 -10.01 -6.84
C LYS A 4 2.92 -9.78 -6.81
N PHE A 5 2.21 -10.22 -7.84
CA PHE A 5 0.74 -10.14 -7.84
C PHE A 5 0.13 -10.92 -6.68
N THR A 6 -0.94 -10.38 -6.09
CA THR A 6 -1.68 -11.03 -5.00
C THR A 6 -2.61 -12.13 -5.50
N LEU A 7 -3.16 -11.97 -6.70
CA LEU A 7 -4.03 -12.95 -7.34
C LEU A 7 -3.30 -13.75 -8.43
N PRO A 8 -3.66 -15.02 -8.65
CA PRO A 8 -3.09 -15.83 -9.71
C PRO A 8 -3.79 -15.60 -11.07
N GLY A 9 -3.12 -16.03 -12.14
CA GLY A 9 -3.70 -16.14 -13.48
C GLY A 9 -4.19 -14.81 -14.05
N SER A 10 -5.27 -14.85 -14.83
CA SER A 10 -5.87 -13.66 -15.47
C SER A 10 -6.46 -12.67 -14.46
N SER A 11 -6.78 -13.11 -13.24
CA SER A 11 -7.28 -12.24 -12.18
C SER A 11 -6.19 -11.31 -11.62
N ALA A 12 -4.91 -11.65 -11.77
CA ALA A 12 -3.77 -10.87 -11.30
C ALA A 12 -3.77 -9.42 -11.83
N THR A 13 -4.22 -9.25 -13.07
CA THR A 13 -4.20 -7.98 -13.79
C THR A 13 -5.59 -7.38 -13.96
N ASN A 14 -6.63 -8.00 -13.40
CA ASN A 14 -7.99 -7.48 -13.45
C ASN A 14 -8.24 -6.53 -12.29
N CYS A 15 -8.31 -5.23 -12.56
CA CYS A 15 -8.53 -4.21 -11.55
C CYS A 15 -10.01 -3.94 -11.25
N ALA A 16 -10.94 -4.52 -12.00
CA ALA A 16 -12.36 -4.27 -11.81
C ALA A 16 -12.86 -4.89 -10.50
N SER A 17 -13.34 -4.04 -9.58
CA SER A 17 -13.79 -4.46 -8.25
C SER A 17 -14.95 -5.44 -8.31
N ASP A 18 -15.92 -5.21 -9.20
CA ASP A 18 -17.07 -6.10 -9.38
C ASP A 18 -16.64 -7.52 -9.82
N ALA A 19 -15.75 -7.60 -10.81
CA ALA A 19 -15.25 -8.88 -11.33
C ALA A 19 -14.34 -9.63 -10.35
N THR A 20 -13.65 -8.91 -9.45
CA THR A 20 -12.68 -9.48 -8.51
C THR A 20 -13.20 -9.59 -7.08
N ARG A 21 -14.48 -9.29 -6.84
CA ARG A 21 -15.08 -9.21 -5.49
C ARG A 21 -14.28 -8.30 -4.56
N ASN A 22 -13.95 -7.11 -5.07
CA ASN A 22 -13.20 -6.06 -4.41
C ASN A 22 -11.74 -6.40 -4.04
N GLN A 23 -11.16 -7.48 -4.57
CA GLN A 23 -9.74 -7.77 -4.39
C GLN A 23 -8.84 -6.89 -5.27
N GLY A 24 -9.32 -6.52 -6.45
CA GLY A 24 -8.57 -5.73 -7.42
C GLY A 24 -7.31 -6.42 -7.93
N CYS A 25 -6.43 -5.64 -8.55
CA CYS A 25 -5.17 -6.07 -9.14
C CYS A 25 -3.98 -5.76 -8.22
N GLY A 26 -3.99 -6.32 -7.00
CA GLY A 26 -3.01 -6.03 -5.97
C GLY A 26 -1.59 -6.55 -6.27
N VAL A 27 -0.59 -5.86 -5.71
CA VAL A 27 0.82 -6.26 -5.76
C VAL A 27 1.39 -6.24 -4.34
N THR A 28 1.91 -7.37 -3.89
CA THR A 28 2.67 -7.50 -2.65
C THR A 28 4.11 -7.09 -2.90
N SER A 29 4.59 -6.13 -2.11
CA SER A 29 5.99 -5.73 -2.13
C SER A 29 6.90 -6.88 -1.71
N THR A 30 8.09 -6.94 -2.32
CA THR A 30 9.19 -7.82 -1.91
C THR A 30 10.25 -7.06 -1.10
N THR A 31 10.05 -5.76 -0.88
CA THR A 31 10.94 -4.91 -0.12
C THR A 31 10.72 -5.13 1.37
N ASP A 32 11.79 -5.43 2.08
CA ASP A 32 11.77 -5.66 3.50
C ASP A 32 11.75 -4.33 4.27
N GLY A 33 10.88 -4.19 5.27
CA GLY A 33 10.76 -2.98 6.08
C GLY A 33 10.05 -1.80 5.43
N ASP A 34 9.19 -2.05 4.44
CA ASP A 34 8.33 -1.03 3.81
C ASP A 34 6.93 -0.92 4.44
N PHE A 35 6.65 -1.71 5.47
CA PHE A 35 5.40 -1.67 6.23
C PHE A 35 5.56 -2.12 7.69
N GLY A 36 4.69 -1.62 8.57
CA GLY A 36 4.47 -2.12 9.93
C GLY A 36 5.66 -1.97 10.88
N VAL A 37 5.83 -2.96 11.78
CA VAL A 37 6.82 -2.93 12.87
C VAL A 37 8.24 -2.68 12.36
N LYS A 38 8.62 -3.32 11.26
CA LYS A 38 9.97 -3.20 10.71
C LYS A 38 10.20 -1.86 10.01
N TYR A 39 9.17 -1.31 9.37
CA TYR A 39 9.20 0.06 8.87
C TYR A 39 9.45 1.06 10.01
N ASN A 40 8.74 0.90 11.12
CA ASN A 40 8.92 1.75 12.31
C ASN A 40 10.33 1.61 12.89
N SER A 41 10.85 0.38 13.05
CA SER A 41 12.20 0.16 13.58
C SER A 41 13.30 0.74 12.70
N ASN A 42 13.06 0.84 11.39
CA ASN A 42 13.98 1.44 10.42
C ASN A 42 13.86 2.97 10.35
N GLY A 43 12.97 3.58 11.14
CA GLY A 43 12.74 5.02 11.14
C GLY A 43 11.90 5.53 9.96
N GLY A 44 11.18 4.62 9.30
CA GLY A 44 10.28 4.88 8.18
C GLY A 44 10.99 5.22 6.86
N GLY A 45 10.29 5.96 6.00
CA GLY A 45 10.82 6.39 4.70
C GLY A 45 9.81 7.22 3.92
N VAL A 46 9.99 7.26 2.61
CA VAL A 46 9.09 7.94 1.68
C VAL A 46 8.42 6.92 0.79
N HIS A 47 7.09 6.86 0.85
CA HIS A 47 6.28 6.24 -0.18
C HIS A 47 5.97 7.29 -1.25
N ALA A 48 6.20 6.95 -2.51
CA ALA A 48 5.89 7.82 -3.65
C ALA A 48 4.97 7.09 -4.63
N MET A 49 4.00 7.83 -5.17
CA MET A 49 3.16 7.38 -6.27
C MET A 49 3.41 8.30 -7.46
N TYR A 50 3.81 7.71 -8.58
CA TYR A 50 3.81 8.39 -9.87
C TYR A 50 2.55 7.98 -10.62
N TRP A 51 1.81 8.96 -11.12
CA TRP A 51 0.60 8.72 -11.88
C TRP A 51 0.62 9.57 -13.15
N SER A 52 0.57 8.88 -14.28
CA SER A 52 0.47 9.44 -15.62
C SER A 52 -0.68 8.78 -16.39
N GLU A 53 -1.39 9.55 -17.20
CA GLU A 53 -2.47 9.03 -18.05
C GLU A 53 -1.96 8.08 -19.13
N SER A 54 -0.77 8.35 -19.66
CA SER A 54 -0.19 7.61 -20.78
C SER A 54 0.70 6.45 -20.36
N ASP A 55 1.30 6.54 -19.17
CA ASP A 55 2.17 5.48 -18.63
C ASP A 55 1.41 4.57 -17.65
N GLY A 56 0.59 5.15 -16.78
CA GLY A 56 -0.17 4.46 -15.75
C GLY A 56 0.20 4.88 -14.33
N ILE A 57 0.07 3.96 -13.38
CA ILE A 57 0.35 4.21 -11.96
C ILE A 57 1.53 3.35 -11.50
N SER A 58 2.50 3.97 -10.85
CA SER A 58 3.67 3.31 -10.28
C SER A 58 3.83 3.69 -8.81
N THR A 59 4.23 2.74 -7.97
CA THR A 59 4.53 2.98 -6.55
C THR A 59 5.97 2.65 -6.21
N TYR A 60 6.52 3.42 -5.28
CA TYR A 60 7.91 3.32 -4.82
C TYR A 60 7.94 3.44 -3.30
N PHE A 61 8.96 2.81 -2.72
CA PHE A 61 9.34 3.03 -1.33
C PHE A 61 10.84 3.30 -1.27
N PHE A 62 11.20 4.39 -0.60
CA PHE A 62 12.58 4.76 -0.32
C PHE A 62 12.77 4.75 1.20
N PRO A 63 13.55 3.81 1.76
CA PRO A 63 13.81 3.80 3.20
C PRO A 63 14.57 5.07 3.60
N LYS A 64 14.43 5.47 4.86
CA LYS A 64 15.19 6.59 5.42
C LYS A 64 16.69 6.44 5.12
N GLY A 65 17.31 7.51 4.63
CA GLY A 65 18.72 7.53 4.20
C GLY A 65 18.93 7.24 2.72
N SER A 66 17.94 6.67 2.02
CA SER A 66 18.02 6.36 0.58
C SER A 66 17.01 7.17 -0.26
N VAL A 67 16.42 8.22 0.32
CA VAL A 67 15.46 9.09 -0.38
C VAL A 67 16.18 9.87 -1.48
N PRO A 68 15.73 9.79 -2.74
CA PRO A 68 16.29 10.57 -3.84
C PRO A 68 16.36 12.09 -3.56
N LYS A 69 17.43 12.74 -4.04
CA LYS A 69 17.71 14.16 -3.76
C LYS A 69 16.68 15.11 -4.38
N ASP A 70 16.16 14.75 -5.55
CA ASP A 70 15.07 15.43 -6.24
C ASP A 70 13.78 15.48 -5.39
N ILE A 71 13.44 14.39 -4.69
CA ILE A 71 12.30 14.37 -3.74
C ILE A 71 12.55 15.31 -2.57
N SER A 72 13.72 15.22 -1.93
CA SER A 72 14.06 16.03 -0.76
C SER A 72 14.20 17.53 -1.07
N SER A 73 14.68 17.87 -2.27
CA SER A 73 14.76 19.25 -2.78
C SER A 73 13.44 19.80 -3.33
N GLY A 74 12.40 18.96 -3.42
CA GLY A 74 11.06 19.39 -3.85
C GLY A 74 10.90 19.53 -5.36
N SER A 75 11.70 18.82 -6.15
CA SER A 75 11.63 18.82 -7.62
C SER A 75 11.71 17.39 -8.15
N PRO A 76 10.76 16.50 -7.77
CA PRO A 76 10.82 15.07 -8.06
C PRO A 76 10.81 14.75 -9.56
N ASP A 77 11.66 13.80 -9.96
CA ASP A 77 11.76 13.23 -11.30
C ASP A 77 11.76 11.69 -11.24
N PRO A 78 10.59 11.05 -11.48
CA PRO A 78 10.45 9.60 -11.40
C PRO A 78 11.32 8.79 -12.37
N SER A 79 11.83 9.40 -13.46
CA SER A 79 12.64 8.70 -14.46
C SER A 79 13.94 8.14 -13.88
N ASN A 80 14.41 8.71 -12.77
CA ASN A 80 15.66 8.34 -12.10
C ASN A 80 15.46 7.51 -10.83
N TRP A 81 14.23 7.09 -10.52
CA TRP A 81 13.90 6.33 -9.30
C TRP A 81 14.11 4.82 -9.41
N GLY A 82 14.44 4.34 -10.62
CA GLY A 82 14.66 2.92 -10.89
C GLY A 82 13.37 2.11 -10.95
N THR A 83 13.45 0.84 -10.56
CA THR A 83 12.34 -0.11 -10.68
C THR A 83 11.28 0.13 -9.60
N PRO A 84 10.01 0.37 -9.96
CA PRO A 84 8.93 0.53 -8.98
C PRO A 84 8.59 -0.79 -8.27
N GLN A 85 8.02 -0.69 -7.06
CA GLN A 85 7.47 -1.84 -6.35
C GLN A 85 6.28 -2.44 -7.10
N ALA A 86 5.38 -1.59 -7.60
CA ALA A 86 4.25 -1.97 -8.43
C ALA A 86 4.10 -1.01 -9.61
N HIS A 87 3.61 -1.52 -10.75
CA HIS A 87 3.32 -0.71 -11.93
C HIS A 87 2.07 -1.27 -12.63
N TRP A 88 1.06 -0.41 -12.80
CA TRP A 88 -0.18 -0.68 -13.52
C TRP A 88 -0.20 0.14 -14.81
N PRO A 89 0.18 -0.47 -15.95
CA PRO A 89 0.34 0.27 -17.20
C PRO A 89 -1.00 0.72 -17.78
N ALA A 90 -1.00 1.88 -18.45
CA ALA A 90 -2.19 2.40 -19.14
C ALA A 90 -2.59 1.57 -20.38
N THR A 91 -1.72 0.68 -20.88
CA THR A 91 -1.90 -0.09 -22.13
C THR A 91 -3.24 -0.81 -22.21
N ASN A 92 -3.70 -1.41 -21.11
CA ASN A 92 -4.95 -2.17 -21.03
C ASN A 92 -5.96 -1.58 -20.05
N CYS A 93 -5.67 -0.40 -19.50
CA CYS A 93 -6.48 0.29 -18.52
C CYS A 93 -6.40 1.78 -18.80
N ASN A 94 -7.40 2.33 -19.50
CA ASN A 94 -7.44 3.76 -19.74
C ASN A 94 -7.65 4.49 -18.42
N MET A 95 -6.59 5.12 -17.91
CA MET A 95 -6.59 5.81 -16.62
C MET A 95 -7.68 6.87 -16.54
N ASN A 96 -7.98 7.57 -17.64
CA ASN A 96 -8.99 8.65 -17.68
C ASN A 96 -10.43 8.15 -17.53
N ASN A 97 -10.69 6.87 -17.79
CA ASN A 97 -12.04 6.31 -17.62
C ASN A 97 -12.32 5.88 -16.17
N TYR A 98 -11.27 5.58 -15.40
CA TYR A 98 -11.39 4.92 -14.09
C TYR A 98 -10.84 5.75 -12.93
N PHE A 99 -9.95 6.72 -13.19
CA PHE A 99 -9.29 7.52 -12.17
C PHE A 99 -9.48 9.02 -12.43
N TYR A 100 -10.03 9.72 -11.43
CA TYR A 100 -10.40 11.14 -11.51
C TYR A 100 -9.72 11.96 -10.40
N ASN A 101 -10.42 12.94 -9.81
CA ASN A 101 -9.89 13.73 -8.70
C ASN A 101 -9.94 12.91 -7.41
N HIS A 102 -8.81 12.31 -7.06
CA HIS A 102 -8.64 11.57 -5.81
C HIS A 102 -8.40 12.51 -4.63
N VAL A 103 -8.85 12.08 -3.45
CA VAL A 103 -8.47 12.68 -2.18
C VAL A 103 -7.45 11.78 -1.48
N VAL A 104 -6.48 12.39 -0.81
CA VAL A 104 -5.53 11.65 0.04
C VAL A 104 -6.19 11.39 1.39
N VAL A 105 -6.23 10.13 1.80
CA VAL A 105 -6.85 9.70 3.06
C VAL A 105 -5.81 8.96 3.91
N PHE A 106 -5.61 9.43 5.14
CA PHE A 106 -4.92 8.67 6.17
C PHE A 106 -5.97 8.16 7.16
N THR A 107 -5.98 6.87 7.40
CA THR A 107 -6.94 6.24 8.33
C THR A 107 -6.28 5.10 9.07
N ASN A 108 -6.80 4.80 10.26
CA ASN A 108 -6.55 3.56 10.96
C ASN A 108 -7.91 2.97 11.32
N THR A 109 -8.30 1.91 10.62
CA THR A 109 -9.51 1.13 10.91
C THR A 109 -9.11 -0.19 11.55
N VAL A 110 -9.92 -0.69 12.48
CA VAL A 110 -9.63 -1.93 13.18
C VAL A 110 -10.70 -2.96 12.88
N CYS A 111 -10.27 -4.20 12.61
CA CYS A 111 -11.11 -5.28 12.14
C CYS A 111 -11.75 -4.98 10.77
N GLY A 112 -13.05 -4.70 10.73
CA GLY A 112 -13.81 -4.49 9.50
C GLY A 112 -13.81 -5.68 8.55
N ASP A 113 -14.21 -5.41 7.31
CA ASP A 113 -14.42 -6.44 6.28
C ASP A 113 -13.16 -7.25 5.96
N TRP A 114 -12.00 -6.60 5.99
CA TRP A 114 -10.74 -7.25 5.63
C TRP A 114 -10.03 -7.85 6.85
N ALA A 115 -9.48 -7.01 7.74
CA ALA A 115 -8.66 -7.49 8.86
C ALA A 115 -9.46 -8.26 9.93
N GLY A 116 -10.77 -8.03 10.01
CA GLY A 116 -11.68 -8.75 10.90
C GLY A 116 -12.18 -10.09 10.36
N SER A 117 -12.02 -10.34 9.05
CA SER A 117 -12.44 -11.61 8.45
C SER A 117 -11.67 -12.78 9.03
N SER A 118 -12.32 -13.94 9.19
CA SER A 118 -11.65 -15.17 9.66
C SER A 118 -10.54 -15.61 8.71
N ALA A 119 -10.69 -15.36 7.40
CA ALA A 119 -9.68 -15.66 6.40
C ALA A 119 -8.36 -14.92 6.64
N VAL A 120 -8.41 -13.69 7.17
CA VAL A 120 -7.21 -12.90 7.51
C VAL A 120 -6.79 -13.10 8.97
N TRP A 121 -7.74 -13.09 9.91
CA TRP A 121 -7.45 -13.17 11.34
C TRP A 121 -6.81 -14.51 11.74
N ASN A 122 -7.27 -15.61 11.14
CA ASN A 122 -6.86 -16.96 11.52
C ASN A 122 -5.64 -17.47 10.74
N ASN A 123 -5.22 -16.79 9.67
CA ASN A 123 -4.14 -17.26 8.80
C ASN A 123 -2.95 -16.29 8.79
N ALA A 124 -1.73 -16.84 8.75
CA ALA A 124 -0.53 -16.06 8.51
C ALA A 124 -0.46 -15.73 7.01
N ILE A 125 -0.73 -14.47 6.65
CA ILE A 125 -0.76 -14.00 5.26
C ILE A 125 0.12 -12.77 5.07
N ASN A 126 0.47 -12.45 3.82
CA ASN A 126 1.11 -11.18 3.43
C ASN A 126 2.36 -10.84 4.26
N GLY A 127 3.25 -11.81 4.47
CA GLY A 127 4.53 -11.61 5.16
C GLY A 127 4.47 -11.80 6.68
N GLN A 128 3.30 -12.15 7.25
CA GLN A 128 3.20 -12.52 8.66
C GLN A 128 3.83 -13.90 8.92
N SER A 129 4.57 -14.03 10.03
CA SER A 129 5.13 -15.31 10.48
C SER A 129 4.14 -16.17 11.26
N GLN A 130 3.07 -15.58 11.79
CA GLN A 130 2.01 -16.23 12.55
C GLN A 130 0.70 -15.45 12.37
N SER A 131 -0.45 -16.12 12.51
CA SER A 131 -1.76 -15.46 12.42
C SER A 131 -2.04 -14.57 13.63
N CYS A 132 -2.98 -13.63 13.50
CA CYS A 132 -3.44 -12.82 14.62
C CYS A 132 -4.04 -13.69 15.74
N GLN A 133 -4.79 -14.74 15.38
CA GLN A 133 -5.30 -15.71 16.36
C GLN A 133 -4.18 -16.34 17.19
N ALA A 134 -3.12 -16.83 16.54
CA ALA A 134 -1.98 -17.43 17.23
C ALA A 134 -1.22 -16.40 18.09
N LYS A 135 -1.04 -15.17 17.57
CA LYS A 135 -0.30 -14.11 18.25
C LYS A 135 -1.03 -13.56 19.49
N THR A 136 -2.35 -13.45 19.41
CA THR A 136 -3.16 -12.79 20.45
C THR A 136 -3.86 -13.78 21.39
N GLY A 137 -4.00 -15.04 20.97
CA GLY A 137 -4.81 -16.05 21.66
C GLY A 137 -6.32 -15.85 21.50
N GLN A 138 -6.76 -14.86 20.72
CA GLN A 138 -8.18 -14.49 20.60
C GLN A 138 -8.81 -15.08 19.34
N GLY A 139 -10.00 -15.66 19.49
CA GLY A 139 -10.71 -16.35 18.41
C GLY A 139 -11.24 -15.44 17.29
N SER A 140 -11.31 -14.13 17.52
CA SER A 140 -11.70 -13.14 16.52
C SER A 140 -11.09 -11.78 16.82
N CYS A 141 -11.09 -10.90 15.82
CA CYS A 141 -10.67 -9.51 15.99
C CYS A 141 -11.54 -8.75 17.01
N SER A 142 -12.86 -9.02 17.04
CA SER A 142 -13.78 -8.41 18.01
C SER A 142 -13.52 -8.88 19.45
N ALA A 143 -13.15 -10.15 19.64
CA ALA A 143 -12.73 -10.68 20.94
C ALA A 143 -11.43 -10.02 21.40
N TYR A 144 -10.48 -9.82 20.48
CA TYR A 144 -9.25 -9.08 20.78
C TYR A 144 -9.53 -7.64 21.20
N LEU A 145 -10.38 -6.91 20.49
CA LEU A 145 -10.76 -5.55 20.90
C LEU A 145 -11.45 -5.51 22.27
N SER A 146 -12.33 -6.48 22.54
CA SER A 146 -13.00 -6.59 23.84
C SER A 146 -12.03 -6.86 25.01
N SER A 147 -10.82 -7.33 24.71
CA SER A 147 -9.76 -7.55 25.72
C SER A 147 -8.98 -6.29 26.10
N ASN A 148 -9.35 -5.12 25.56
CA ASN A 148 -8.64 -3.84 25.74
C ASN A 148 -7.15 -3.93 25.39
N PRO A 149 -6.82 -4.27 24.13
CA PRO A 149 -5.45 -4.48 23.72
C PRO A 149 -4.67 -3.16 23.73
N ASP A 150 -3.36 -3.25 23.96
CA ASP A 150 -2.48 -2.10 23.77
C ASP A 150 -2.39 -1.74 22.27
N MET A 151 -2.72 -0.49 21.98
CA MET A 151 -2.74 0.10 20.64
C MET A 151 -1.83 1.34 20.57
N SER A 152 -0.92 1.51 21.52
CA SER A 152 -0.01 2.67 21.62
C SER A 152 0.86 2.87 20.38
N GLU A 153 1.21 1.80 19.67
CA GLU A 153 1.98 1.83 18.41
C GLU A 153 1.11 1.93 17.14
N ALA A 154 -0.22 2.08 17.27
CA ALA A 154 -1.16 2.12 16.16
C ALA A 154 -1.47 3.57 15.70
N TYR A 155 -0.43 4.35 15.39
CA TYR A 155 -0.53 5.76 14.99
C TYR A 155 0.29 6.08 13.74
N TRP A 156 -0.01 7.21 13.12
CA TRP A 156 0.79 7.78 12.03
C TRP A 156 1.62 8.96 12.53
N THR A 157 2.91 8.97 12.20
CA THR A 157 3.73 10.20 12.23
C THR A 157 4.11 10.55 10.81
N ILE A 158 3.59 11.68 10.32
CA ILE A 158 3.75 12.11 8.92
C ILE A 158 4.57 13.40 8.92
N ASN A 159 5.81 13.32 8.45
CA ASN A 159 6.67 14.49 8.35
C ASN A 159 6.19 15.49 7.28
N SER A 160 5.72 14.98 6.14
CA SER A 160 5.17 15.80 5.07
C SER A 160 4.32 14.99 4.10
N LEU A 161 3.28 15.61 3.57
CA LEU A 161 2.59 15.20 2.35
C LEU A 161 2.85 16.27 1.28
N LYS A 162 3.33 15.88 0.11
CA LYS A 162 3.57 16.80 -1.02
C LYS A 162 2.94 16.21 -2.28
N ILE A 163 2.24 17.04 -3.04
CA ILE A 163 1.62 16.68 -4.32
C ILE A 163 2.22 17.58 -5.39
N TYR A 164 2.70 16.97 -6.47
CA TYR A 164 3.27 17.65 -7.62
C TYR A 164 2.45 17.33 -8.86
N GLN A 165 2.32 18.29 -9.76
CA GLN A 165 1.62 18.13 -11.02
C GLN A 165 2.43 18.79 -12.11
N THR A 166 2.55 18.14 -13.26
CA THR A 166 3.18 18.72 -14.46
C THR A 166 2.27 19.74 -15.15
N SER A 167 0.96 19.60 -14.94
CA SER A 167 -0.05 20.56 -15.35
C SER A 167 -1.21 20.53 -14.36
N ARG A 168 -1.85 21.68 -14.16
CA ARG A 168 -3.04 21.76 -13.31
C ARG A 168 -4.21 21.11 -14.04
N ARG A 169 -4.78 20.04 -13.47
CA ARG A 169 -6.07 19.52 -13.93
C ARG A 169 -7.19 20.44 -13.39
N SER A 170 -7.88 21.12 -14.30
CA SER A 170 -9.06 21.94 -14.04
C SER A 170 -10.31 21.08 -13.89
#